data_AF-A0A6B2C468-F1
#
_entry.id   AF-A0A6B2C468-F1
#
_cell.length_a   1.000
_cell.length_b   1.000
_cell.length_c   1.000
_cell.angle_alpha   90.00
_cell.angle_beta   90.00
_cell.angle_gamma   90.00
#
_symmetry.space_group_name_H-M   'P 1'
#
loop_
_entity.id
_entity.type
_entity.pdbx_description
1 polymer ?
#
loop_
_entity_poly.entity_id
_entity_poly.type
_entity_poly.pdbx_seq_one_letter_code
_entity_poly.pdbx_strand_id
1 'polypeptide(L)'
;MIPEVYKYLSENRDLIMGKLREEKDIEKMVKEMWIEYMPDVSKANLAGIDSSWNSTRHHGFFFYVVDAVAVDSSGNYVVDPKYIADIGAPVTEEEGITAYNTQRYLESLGMSFEYELALEAINRGYTALIDNSALAMIYDRRNKMYVTFIQYAKELINSKDVIFIAKTSESNTDLKGEVGDMYYYTKYTNKAGISKVRYDPHGVSVFYARLSDWAPVIKVEVPGWINESEALNVVRKLYSVSVNGYPYPLLLAHQRCKVDDKDMETAEALLGLGAEPGAREVLWE
;
A
#
# COMPACT_ATOMS: atom_id res chain seq x y z
N MET A 1 -19.64 12.03 19.84
CA MET A 1 -19.44 10.71 20.48
C MET A 1 -20.83 10.15 20.80
N ILE A 2 -21.13 8.87 20.54
CA ILE A 2 -22.52 8.33 20.52
C ILE A 2 -22.70 7.32 21.67
N PRO A 3 -23.11 7.74 22.88
CA PRO A 3 -23.14 6.89 24.09
C PRO A 3 -23.97 5.61 23.95
N GLU A 4 -25.04 5.67 23.16
CA GLU A 4 -25.95 4.56 22.89
C GLU A 4 -25.23 3.40 22.19
N VAL A 5 -24.29 3.72 21.28
CA VAL A 5 -23.48 2.73 20.57
C VAL A 5 -22.55 2.00 21.53
N TYR A 6 -21.91 2.70 22.47
CA TYR A 6 -21.01 2.03 23.43
C TYR A 6 -21.76 1.10 24.37
N LYS A 7 -22.96 1.49 24.81
CA LYS A 7 -23.82 0.61 25.58
C LYS A 7 -24.16 -0.66 24.78
N TYR A 8 -24.59 -0.50 23.52
CA TYR A 8 -24.87 -1.62 22.62
C TYR A 8 -23.66 -2.53 22.44
N LEU A 9 -22.46 -1.98 22.20
CA LEU A 9 -21.22 -2.75 22.02
C LEU A 9 -20.86 -3.55 23.27
N SER A 10 -21.02 -2.95 24.45
CA SER A 10 -20.78 -3.64 25.72
C SER A 10 -21.77 -4.79 25.94
N GLU A 11 -23.05 -4.58 25.64
CA GLU A 11 -24.11 -5.59 25.81
C GLU A 11 -24.00 -6.74 24.79
N ASN A 12 -23.46 -6.47 23.59
CA ASN A 12 -23.41 -7.43 22.48
C ASN A 12 -22.00 -7.94 22.17
N ARG A 13 -21.01 -7.68 23.05
CA ARG A 13 -19.59 -7.97 22.79
C ARG A 13 -19.35 -9.41 22.34
N ASP A 14 -19.86 -10.39 23.09
CA ASP A 14 -19.57 -11.81 22.80
C ASP A 14 -20.24 -12.30 21.52
N LEU A 15 -21.41 -11.76 21.19
CA LEU A 15 -22.09 -12.02 19.91
C LEU A 15 -21.28 -11.45 18.74
N ILE A 16 -20.81 -10.21 18.86
CA ILE A 16 -20.00 -9.54 17.82
C ILE A 16 -18.65 -10.25 17.66
N MET A 17 -17.94 -10.49 18.77
CA MET A 17 -16.66 -11.20 18.76
C MET A 17 -16.81 -12.68 18.38
N GLY A 18 -17.99 -13.26 18.58
CA GLY A 18 -18.37 -14.58 18.13
C GLY A 18 -18.24 -14.76 16.61
N LYS A 19 -18.42 -13.68 15.84
CA LYS A 19 -18.25 -13.68 14.38
C LYS A 19 -16.80 -13.88 13.92
N LEU A 20 -15.83 -13.72 14.82
CA LEU A 20 -14.41 -13.98 14.57
C LEU A 20 -13.98 -15.36 15.05
N ARG A 21 -14.90 -16.17 15.58
CA ARG A 21 -14.59 -17.54 16.00
C ARG A 21 -14.52 -18.45 14.78
N GLU A 22 -13.53 -19.31 14.80
CA GLU A 22 -13.25 -20.26 13.74
C GLU A 22 -13.59 -21.66 14.22
N GLU A 23 -14.19 -22.48 13.36
CA GLU A 23 -14.38 -23.91 13.64
C GLU A 23 -13.05 -24.68 13.48
N LYS A 24 -12.14 -24.16 12.66
CA LYS A 24 -10.79 -24.71 12.44
C LYS A 24 -9.84 -24.29 13.56
N ASP A 25 -8.88 -25.16 13.86
CA ASP A 25 -7.77 -24.83 14.76
C ASP A 25 -6.72 -23.96 14.03
N ILE A 26 -7.08 -22.69 13.80
CA ILE A 26 -6.24 -21.72 13.08
C ILE A 26 -4.94 -21.45 13.84
N GLU A 27 -4.96 -21.49 15.18
CA GLU A 27 -3.75 -21.27 15.98
C GLU A 27 -2.70 -22.34 15.69
N LYS A 28 -3.11 -23.62 15.66
CA LYS A 28 -2.21 -24.72 15.30
C LYS A 28 -1.68 -24.57 13.87
N MET A 29 -2.54 -24.23 12.91
CA MET A 29 -2.13 -24.01 11.52
C MET A 29 -1.09 -22.89 11.40
N VAL A 30 -1.29 -21.77 12.11
CA VAL A 30 -0.31 -20.67 12.14
C VAL A 30 1.03 -21.16 12.67
N LYS A 31 1.05 -21.93 13.76
CA LYS A 31 2.29 -22.48 14.34
C LYS A 31 3.02 -23.45 13.41
N GLU A 32 2.30 -24.18 12.57
CA GLU A 32 2.88 -25.08 11.55
C GLU A 32 3.37 -24.36 10.29
N MET A 33 2.83 -23.17 10.02
CA MET A 33 3.16 -22.32 8.86
C MET A 33 4.23 -21.27 9.16
N TRP A 34 4.40 -20.89 10.42
CA TRP A 34 5.35 -19.85 10.82
C TRP A 34 6.74 -20.44 11.11
N ILE A 35 7.75 -19.87 10.48
CA ILE A 35 9.15 -20.20 10.65
C ILE A 35 9.78 -19.05 11.43
N GLU A 36 10.06 -19.28 12.72
CA GLU A 36 10.75 -18.31 13.55
C GLU A 36 12.17 -18.08 13.01
N TYR A 37 12.50 -16.82 12.78
CA TYR A 37 13.80 -16.41 12.27
C TYR A 37 14.04 -14.95 12.62
N MET A 38 15.09 -14.69 13.40
CA MET A 38 15.55 -13.33 13.64
C MET A 38 16.53 -12.93 12.53
N PRO A 39 16.19 -11.99 11.64
CA PRO A 39 17.09 -11.54 10.60
C PRO A 39 18.31 -10.83 11.17
N ASP A 40 19.44 -11.01 10.50
CA ASP A 40 20.63 -10.18 10.65
C ASP A 40 20.74 -9.16 9.50
N VAL A 41 21.71 -8.26 9.60
CA VAL A 41 21.88 -7.18 8.63
C VAL A 41 22.52 -7.69 7.35
N SER A 42 21.85 -7.47 6.21
CA SER A 42 22.42 -7.64 4.87
C SER A 42 22.44 -6.30 4.13
N LYS A 43 23.57 -5.98 3.47
CA LYS A 43 23.68 -4.75 2.67
C LYS A 43 22.77 -4.85 1.44
N ALA A 44 21.94 -3.83 1.26
CA ALA A 44 21.11 -3.67 0.07
C ALA A 44 20.90 -2.18 -0.21
N ASN A 45 20.91 -1.82 -1.50
CA ASN A 45 20.50 -0.50 -1.96
C ASN A 45 19.00 -0.54 -2.17
N LEU A 46 18.24 -0.11 -1.17
CA LEU A 46 16.77 -0.14 -1.20
C LEU A 46 16.24 1.28 -1.35
N ALA A 47 15.28 1.46 -2.25
CA ALA A 47 14.56 2.71 -2.44
C ALA A 47 13.08 2.50 -2.12
N GLY A 48 12.54 3.27 -1.19
CA GLY A 48 11.10 3.31 -0.93
C GLY A 48 10.41 4.23 -1.91
N ILE A 49 9.31 3.77 -2.49
CA ILE A 49 8.52 4.48 -3.49
C ILE A 49 7.08 4.54 -3.00
N ASP A 50 6.52 5.74 -3.01
CA ASP A 50 5.13 6.01 -2.65
C ASP A 50 4.63 7.24 -3.41
N SER A 51 3.32 7.34 -3.57
CA SER A 51 2.65 8.51 -4.11
C SER A 51 1.49 8.96 -3.22
N SER A 52 1.17 10.24 -3.31
CA SER A 52 -0.01 10.82 -2.69
C SER A 52 -0.69 11.76 -3.67
N TRP A 53 -1.97 12.00 -3.41
CA TRP A 53 -2.75 12.93 -4.20
C TRP A 53 -3.86 13.53 -3.34
N ASN A 54 -4.26 14.74 -3.70
CA ASN A 54 -5.42 15.40 -3.11
C ASN A 54 -6.14 16.21 -4.18
N SER A 55 -7.42 16.52 -3.95
CA SER A 55 -8.22 17.31 -4.86
C SER A 55 -9.28 18.11 -4.13
N THR A 56 -9.52 19.33 -4.60
CA THR A 56 -10.58 20.21 -4.17
C THR A 56 -11.59 20.37 -5.29
N ARG A 57 -12.88 20.38 -4.95
CA ARG A 57 -13.97 20.50 -5.92
C ARG A 57 -14.43 21.95 -6.01
N HIS A 58 -14.62 22.43 -7.24
CA HIS A 58 -15.17 23.73 -7.57
C HIS A 58 -16.43 23.57 -8.43
N HIS A 59 -17.17 24.64 -8.69
CA HIS A 59 -18.31 24.58 -9.60
C HIS A 59 -17.84 24.32 -11.04
N GLY A 60 -18.01 23.08 -11.51
CA GLY A 60 -17.73 22.70 -12.90
C GLY A 60 -16.30 22.25 -13.19
N PHE A 61 -15.44 22.13 -12.17
CA PHE A 61 -14.10 21.55 -12.27
C PHE A 61 -13.62 21.05 -10.89
N PHE A 62 -12.50 20.34 -10.86
CA PHE A 62 -11.77 20.07 -9.62
C PHE A 62 -10.30 20.42 -9.84
N PHE A 63 -9.67 21.02 -8.83
CA PHE A 63 -8.23 21.20 -8.80
C PHE A 63 -7.61 20.00 -8.10
N TYR A 64 -6.49 19.49 -8.60
CA TYR A 64 -5.83 18.33 -8.02
C TYR A 64 -4.32 18.48 -8.04
N VAL A 65 -3.69 17.79 -7.09
CA VAL A 65 -2.25 17.63 -7.00
C VAL A 65 -1.95 16.13 -6.83
N VAL A 66 -0.96 15.64 -7.56
CA VAL A 66 -0.38 14.31 -7.39
C VAL A 66 1.11 14.48 -7.22
N ASP A 67 1.70 13.85 -6.21
CA ASP A 67 3.14 13.85 -5.94
C ASP A 67 3.62 12.42 -5.67
N ALA A 68 4.84 12.10 -6.10
CA ALA A 68 5.44 10.79 -5.95
C ALA A 68 6.95 10.90 -5.80
N VAL A 69 7.52 10.07 -4.95
CA VAL A 69 8.93 10.14 -4.57
C VAL A 69 9.58 8.76 -4.52
N ALA A 70 10.89 8.72 -4.77
CA ALA A 70 11.73 7.55 -4.53
C ALA A 70 12.90 7.94 -3.62
N VAL A 71 13.00 7.30 -2.45
CA VAL A 71 13.95 7.71 -1.40
C VAL A 71 14.71 6.54 -0.79
N ASP A 72 15.99 6.75 -0.44
CA ASP A 72 16.80 5.76 0.27
C ASP A 72 16.66 5.86 1.80
N SER A 73 17.36 5.00 2.54
CA SER A 73 17.38 4.99 4.00
C SER A 73 18.10 6.19 4.63
N SER A 74 18.89 6.94 3.86
CA SER A 74 19.51 8.19 4.29
C SER A 74 18.57 9.39 4.08
N GLY A 75 17.43 9.19 3.40
CA GLY A 75 16.53 10.25 3.01
C GLY A 75 17.03 11.05 1.80
N ASN A 76 17.84 10.48 0.92
CA ASN A 76 18.12 11.12 -0.36
C ASN A 76 17.05 10.71 -1.38
N TYR A 77 16.68 11.64 -2.25
CA TYR A 77 15.94 11.30 -3.46
C TYR A 77 16.89 10.53 -4.39
N VAL A 78 16.54 9.28 -4.70
CA VAL A 78 17.36 8.43 -5.58
C VAL A 78 17.04 8.69 -7.05
N VAL A 79 15.86 9.25 -7.31
CA VAL A 79 15.33 9.73 -8.58
C VAL A 79 14.62 11.05 -8.29
N ASP A 80 14.61 11.99 -9.24
CA ASP A 80 13.91 13.25 -9.07
C ASP A 80 12.40 13.02 -8.85
N PRO A 81 11.76 13.70 -7.89
CA PRO A 81 10.31 13.58 -7.65
C PRO A 81 9.48 13.84 -8.90
N LYS A 82 8.32 13.18 -9.00
CA LYS A 82 7.33 13.41 -10.06
C LYS A 82 6.07 14.00 -9.45
N TYR A 83 5.59 15.08 -10.04
CA TYR A 83 4.41 15.78 -9.55
C TYR A 83 3.63 16.44 -10.68
N ILE A 84 2.34 16.64 -10.44
CA ILE A 84 1.47 17.46 -11.27
C ILE A 84 0.48 18.20 -10.37
N ALA A 85 0.22 19.47 -10.70
CA ALA A 85 -0.88 20.25 -10.16
C ALA A 85 -1.67 20.81 -11.34
N ASP A 86 -2.95 20.46 -11.46
CA ASP A 86 -3.74 20.77 -12.64
C ASP A 86 -5.25 20.80 -12.34
N ILE A 87 -6.04 21.22 -13.31
CA ILE A 87 -7.50 21.30 -13.24
C ILE A 87 -8.12 20.21 -14.10
N GLY A 88 -8.96 19.37 -13.49
CA GLY A 88 -9.79 18.39 -14.18
C GLY A 88 -11.24 18.87 -14.34
N ALA A 89 -11.88 18.50 -15.43
CA ALA A 89 -13.31 18.73 -15.62
C ALA A 89 -14.13 17.49 -15.20
N PRO A 90 -15.22 17.63 -14.43
CA PRO A 90 -16.19 16.57 -14.25
C PRO A 90 -16.84 16.26 -15.61
N VAL A 91 -16.66 15.04 -16.10
CA VAL A 91 -17.38 14.56 -17.28
C VAL A 91 -18.83 14.27 -16.86
N THR A 92 -19.81 14.91 -17.49
CA THR A 92 -21.23 14.70 -17.24
C THR A 92 -21.76 13.47 -17.96
N GLU A 93 -22.73 12.78 -17.35
CA GLU A 93 -23.26 11.47 -17.77
C GLU A 93 -24.15 11.48 -19.04
N GLU A 94 -24.33 12.62 -19.72
CA GLU A 94 -25.34 12.75 -20.78
C GLU A 94 -25.09 11.90 -22.04
N GLU A 95 -23.88 11.36 -22.24
CA GLU A 95 -23.54 10.55 -23.42
C GLU A 95 -23.06 9.12 -23.10
N GLY A 96 -23.50 8.53 -21.98
CA GLY A 96 -23.29 7.11 -21.70
C GLY A 96 -21.84 6.71 -21.39
N ILE A 97 -21.01 7.67 -21.00
CA ILE A 97 -19.64 7.47 -20.52
C ILE A 97 -19.58 8.01 -19.09
N THR A 98 -19.16 7.14 -18.16
CA THR A 98 -19.19 7.38 -16.71
C THR A 98 -18.30 8.56 -16.32
N ALA A 99 -18.79 9.43 -15.45
CA ALA A 99 -17.96 10.40 -14.73
C ALA A 99 -16.73 9.67 -14.18
N TYR A 100 -15.52 10.07 -14.58
CA TYR A 100 -14.30 9.50 -14.01
C TYR A 100 -14.40 9.63 -12.49
N ASN A 101 -14.36 8.50 -11.77
CA ASN A 101 -14.18 8.53 -10.32
C ASN A 101 -12.86 9.26 -10.06
N THR A 102 -12.93 10.52 -9.63
CA THR A 102 -11.76 11.40 -9.45
C THR A 102 -10.68 10.72 -8.63
N GLN A 103 -11.06 10.06 -7.53
CA GLN A 103 -10.13 9.29 -6.70
C GLN A 103 -9.40 8.20 -7.50
N ARG A 104 -10.10 7.42 -8.33
CA ARG A 104 -9.46 6.38 -9.16
C ARG A 104 -8.60 6.96 -10.27
N TYR A 105 -8.98 8.09 -10.85
CA TYR A 105 -8.15 8.80 -11.83
C TYR A 105 -6.84 9.25 -11.20
N LEU A 106 -6.90 9.90 -10.04
CA LEU A 106 -5.72 10.36 -9.30
C LEU A 106 -4.85 9.21 -8.81
N GLU A 107 -5.47 8.12 -8.34
CA GLU A 107 -4.77 6.88 -7.98
C GLU A 107 -4.05 6.28 -9.21
N SER A 108 -4.66 6.30 -10.40
CA SER A 108 -4.00 5.84 -11.63
C SER A 108 -2.81 6.72 -12.01
N LEU A 109 -2.90 8.04 -11.79
CA LEU A 109 -1.80 8.96 -12.04
C LEU A 109 -0.65 8.73 -11.06
N GLY A 110 -0.94 8.68 -9.75
CA GLY A 110 0.06 8.40 -8.71
C GLY A 110 0.81 7.11 -8.99
N MET A 111 0.09 6.04 -9.32
CA MET A 111 0.71 4.76 -9.67
C MET A 111 1.54 4.82 -10.97
N SER A 112 1.17 5.66 -11.96
CA SER A 112 2.03 5.87 -13.14
C SER A 112 3.37 6.49 -12.75
N PHE A 113 3.37 7.44 -11.82
CA PHE A 113 4.60 8.02 -11.29
C PHE A 113 5.40 7.01 -10.47
N GLU A 114 4.76 6.22 -9.60
CA GLU A 114 5.43 5.14 -8.85
C GLU A 114 6.11 4.14 -9.80
N TYR A 115 5.43 3.75 -10.87
CA TYR A 115 5.98 2.86 -11.89
C TYR A 115 7.23 3.45 -12.55
N GLU A 116 7.16 4.71 -13.00
CA GLU A 116 8.31 5.37 -13.66
C GLU A 116 9.48 5.56 -12.69
N LEU A 117 9.21 5.97 -11.46
CA LEU A 117 10.21 6.10 -10.40
C LEU A 117 10.85 4.75 -10.06
N ALA A 118 10.07 3.67 -10.05
CA ALA A 118 10.58 2.33 -9.80
C ALA A 118 11.54 1.88 -10.90
N LEU A 119 11.16 2.04 -12.17
CA LEU A 119 12.05 1.71 -13.28
C LEU A 119 13.34 2.51 -13.25
N GLU A 120 13.27 3.81 -12.96
CA GLU A 120 14.46 4.64 -12.90
C GLU A 120 15.35 4.30 -11.70
N ALA A 121 14.77 4.04 -10.53
CA ALA A 121 15.52 3.58 -9.36
C ALA A 121 16.24 2.25 -9.63
N ILE A 122 15.57 1.31 -10.30
CA ILE A 122 16.15 0.02 -10.73
C ILE A 122 17.32 0.25 -11.68
N ASN A 123 17.16 1.12 -12.68
CA ASN A 123 18.24 1.48 -13.61
C ASN A 123 19.44 2.12 -12.91
N ARG A 124 19.23 2.79 -11.77
CA ARG A 124 20.28 3.35 -10.90
C ARG A 124 20.87 2.34 -9.91
N GLY A 125 20.46 1.07 -9.97
CA GLY A 125 21.01 -0.03 -9.17
C GLY A 125 20.36 -0.19 -7.78
N TYR A 126 19.15 0.32 -7.59
CA TYR A 126 18.34 0.08 -6.39
C TYR A 126 17.37 -1.07 -6.58
N THR A 127 17.05 -1.78 -5.51
CA THR A 127 15.82 -2.57 -5.44
C THR A 127 14.68 -1.64 -5.01
N ALA A 128 13.64 -1.55 -5.82
CA ALA A 128 12.46 -0.75 -5.55
C ALA A 128 11.56 -1.46 -4.53
N LEU A 129 11.27 -0.77 -3.43
CA LEU A 129 10.24 -1.15 -2.46
C LEU A 129 8.98 -0.36 -2.79
N ILE A 130 7.87 -1.05 -2.98
CA ILE A 130 6.57 -0.44 -3.34
C ILE A 130 5.58 -0.68 -2.20
N ASP A 131 4.97 0.38 -1.66
CA ASP A 131 4.00 0.31 -0.55
C ASP A 131 2.59 -0.11 -1.01
N ASN A 132 2.49 -1.20 -1.76
CA ASN A 132 1.22 -1.76 -2.20
C ASN A 132 1.35 -3.26 -2.51
N SER A 133 0.23 -3.95 -2.75
CA SER A 133 0.18 -5.34 -3.19
C SER A 133 -0.06 -5.41 -4.70
N ALA A 134 0.89 -5.99 -5.43
CA ALA A 134 0.76 -6.29 -6.85
C ALA A 134 -0.45 -7.20 -7.11
N LEU A 135 -0.64 -8.21 -6.27
CA LEU A 135 -1.78 -9.11 -6.39
C LEU A 135 -3.12 -8.43 -6.10
N ALA A 136 -3.19 -7.51 -5.14
CA ALA A 136 -4.40 -6.73 -4.90
C ALA A 136 -4.76 -5.91 -6.15
N MET A 137 -3.76 -5.28 -6.79
CA MET A 137 -3.97 -4.54 -8.04
C MET A 137 -4.48 -5.42 -9.18
N ILE A 138 -3.95 -6.64 -9.32
CA ILE A 138 -4.32 -7.57 -10.40
C ILE A 138 -5.69 -8.22 -10.17
N TYR A 139 -6.00 -8.63 -8.93
CA TYR A 139 -7.25 -9.34 -8.62
C TYR A 139 -8.45 -8.41 -8.40
N ASP A 140 -8.24 -7.12 -8.08
CA ASP A 140 -9.34 -6.17 -7.92
C ASP A 140 -10.08 -5.98 -9.25
N ARG A 141 -11.31 -6.50 -9.30
CA ARG A 141 -12.16 -6.43 -10.49
C ARG A 141 -12.51 -4.99 -10.89
N ARG A 142 -12.47 -4.05 -9.94
CA ARG A 142 -12.72 -2.62 -10.20
C ARG A 142 -11.63 -2.02 -11.10
N ASN A 143 -10.42 -2.59 -11.07
CA ASN A 143 -9.29 -2.15 -11.88
C ASN A 143 -9.40 -2.58 -13.34
N LYS A 144 -10.38 -3.41 -13.72
CA LYS A 144 -10.60 -3.77 -15.14
C LYS A 144 -10.91 -2.57 -16.02
N MET A 145 -11.48 -1.50 -15.45
CA MET A 145 -11.73 -0.24 -16.17
C MET A 145 -10.47 0.63 -16.28
N TYR A 146 -9.44 0.34 -15.49
CA TYR A 146 -8.17 1.08 -15.46
C TYR A 146 -7.03 0.14 -15.83
N VAL A 147 -6.92 -0.14 -17.13
CA VAL A 147 -5.94 -1.09 -17.70
C VAL A 147 -4.51 -0.82 -17.26
N THR A 148 -4.18 0.46 -17.00
CA THR A 148 -2.89 0.92 -16.47
C THR A 148 -2.49 0.25 -15.16
N PHE A 149 -3.42 0.04 -14.20
CA PHE A 149 -3.13 -0.66 -12.93
C PHE A 149 -2.60 -2.06 -13.14
N ILE A 150 -3.34 -2.82 -13.94
CA ILE A 150 -2.98 -4.20 -14.22
C ILE A 150 -1.69 -4.25 -15.05
N GLN A 151 -1.50 -3.31 -15.96
CA GLN A 151 -0.30 -3.23 -16.80
C GLN A 151 0.95 -2.95 -15.96
N TYR A 152 0.98 -1.88 -15.17
CA TYR A 152 2.16 -1.52 -14.37
C TYR A 152 2.49 -2.59 -13.34
N ALA A 153 1.48 -3.15 -12.66
CA ALA A 153 1.69 -4.27 -11.75
C ALA A 153 2.35 -5.46 -12.45
N LYS A 154 1.85 -5.86 -13.64
CA LYS A 154 2.42 -6.96 -14.42
C LYS A 154 3.84 -6.68 -14.89
N GLU A 155 4.13 -5.46 -15.33
CA GLU A 155 5.45 -5.08 -15.79
C GLU A 155 6.47 -5.07 -14.65
N LEU A 156 6.10 -4.54 -13.48
CA LEU A 156 6.94 -4.57 -12.28
C LEU A 156 7.17 -6.00 -11.76
N ILE A 157 6.17 -6.88 -11.86
CA ILE A 157 6.30 -8.31 -11.53
C ILE A 157 7.26 -9.07 -12.48
N ASN A 158 7.68 -8.47 -13.61
CA ASN A 158 8.72 -9.05 -14.45
C ASN A 158 10.14 -8.62 -14.05
N SER A 159 10.29 -7.69 -13.10
CA SER A 159 11.59 -7.22 -12.61
C SER A 159 12.00 -7.94 -11.32
N LYS A 160 13.22 -8.48 -11.25
CA LYS A 160 13.74 -9.14 -10.03
C LYS A 160 14.12 -8.15 -8.93
N ASP A 161 14.22 -6.87 -9.26
CA ASP A 161 14.65 -5.79 -8.38
C ASP A 161 13.46 -4.99 -7.82
N VAL A 162 12.30 -5.63 -7.69
CA VAL A 162 11.10 -5.07 -7.06
C VAL A 162 10.69 -5.94 -5.87
N ILE A 163 10.28 -5.30 -4.77
CA ILE A 163 9.65 -5.97 -3.63
C ILE A 163 8.39 -5.16 -3.28
N PHE A 164 7.25 -5.83 -3.35
CA PHE A 164 5.97 -5.27 -2.91
C PHE A 164 5.79 -5.54 -1.42
N ILE A 165 5.38 -4.51 -0.67
CA ILE A 165 5.15 -4.60 0.77
C ILE A 165 3.79 -4.01 1.07
N ALA A 166 2.94 -4.76 1.76
CA ALA A 166 1.64 -4.27 2.20
C ALA A 166 1.51 -4.36 3.73
N LYS A 167 1.07 -3.23 4.33
CA LYS A 167 0.73 -3.10 5.76
C LYS A 167 -0.62 -3.72 6.11
N THR A 168 -1.42 -4.07 5.11
CA THR A 168 -2.74 -4.68 5.26
C THR A 168 -2.93 -5.72 4.15
N SER A 169 -3.73 -6.75 4.44
CA SER A 169 -4.07 -7.79 3.47
C SER A 169 -5.39 -8.45 3.87
N GLU A 170 -6.32 -8.53 2.91
CA GLU A 170 -7.58 -9.26 3.06
C GLU A 170 -7.46 -10.72 2.59
N SER A 171 -6.32 -11.11 2.02
CA SER A 171 -6.10 -12.48 1.54
C SER A 171 -6.16 -13.47 2.71
N ASN A 172 -6.95 -14.52 2.56
CA ASN A 172 -7.07 -15.66 3.46
C ASN A 172 -6.60 -16.97 2.79
N THR A 173 -5.69 -16.87 1.82
CA THR A 173 -5.33 -17.99 0.95
C THR A 173 -4.54 -19.07 1.69
N ASP A 174 -3.71 -18.69 2.65
CA ASP A 174 -2.84 -19.63 3.38
C ASP A 174 -3.65 -20.46 4.39
N LEU A 175 -4.48 -19.79 5.19
CA LEU A 175 -5.17 -20.41 6.33
C LEU A 175 -6.64 -20.73 6.03
N LYS A 176 -7.22 -20.09 5.00
CA LYS A 176 -8.64 -20.25 4.61
C LYS A 176 -9.59 -20.03 5.79
N GLY A 177 -9.30 -19.03 6.62
CA GLY A 177 -10.20 -18.55 7.66
C GLY A 177 -11.19 -17.49 7.14
N GLU A 178 -12.11 -17.10 8.00
CA GLU A 178 -13.13 -16.07 7.80
C GLU A 178 -12.55 -14.66 7.64
N VAL A 179 -11.36 -14.41 8.20
CA VAL A 179 -10.61 -13.16 8.00
C VAL A 179 -9.24 -13.42 7.38
N GLY A 180 -8.54 -12.34 7.00
CA GLY A 180 -7.25 -12.41 6.31
C GLY A 180 -6.15 -13.08 7.12
N ASP A 181 -5.23 -13.77 6.43
CA ASP A 181 -4.12 -14.53 7.02
C ASP A 181 -3.23 -13.63 7.90
N MET A 182 -3.04 -12.37 7.48
CA MET A 182 -2.23 -11.39 8.21
C MET A 182 -2.75 -11.12 9.63
N TYR A 183 -4.08 -11.11 9.83
CA TYR A 183 -4.67 -10.99 11.17
C TYR A 183 -4.28 -12.17 12.05
N TYR A 184 -4.34 -13.39 11.50
CA TYR A 184 -4.01 -14.61 12.24
C TYR A 184 -2.53 -14.72 12.58
N TYR A 185 -1.64 -14.42 11.63
CA TYR A 185 -0.21 -14.34 11.93
C TYR A 185 0.08 -13.27 12.98
N THR A 186 -0.57 -12.10 12.90
CA THR A 186 -0.40 -11.05 13.92
C THR A 186 -0.85 -11.50 15.31
N LYS A 187 -1.99 -12.21 15.38
CA LYS A 187 -2.60 -12.64 16.64
C LYS A 187 -1.86 -13.79 17.32
N TYR A 188 -1.39 -14.78 16.54
CA TYR A 188 -0.89 -16.05 17.07
C TYR A 188 0.63 -16.19 17.01
N THR A 189 1.35 -15.19 16.49
CA THR A 189 2.82 -15.12 16.55
C THR A 189 3.26 -13.83 17.25
N ASN A 190 4.46 -13.84 17.80
CA ASN A 190 5.09 -12.64 18.39
C ASN A 190 6.59 -12.53 18.11
N LYS A 191 7.23 -13.62 17.67
CA LYS A 191 8.64 -13.65 17.29
C LYS A 191 8.86 -13.27 15.83
N ALA A 192 10.01 -12.68 15.55
CA ALA A 192 10.47 -12.45 14.20
C ALA A 192 10.47 -13.76 13.40
N GLY A 193 10.14 -13.68 12.11
CA GLY A 193 10.02 -14.86 11.27
C GLY A 193 9.24 -14.60 9.99
N ILE A 194 8.98 -15.68 9.25
CA ILE A 194 8.19 -15.66 8.03
C ILE A 194 7.13 -16.77 8.05
N SER A 195 6.04 -16.58 7.33
CA SER A 195 5.22 -17.72 6.90
C SER A 195 5.95 -18.53 5.84
N LYS A 196 5.49 -19.76 5.58
CA LYS A 196 5.88 -20.50 4.38
C LYS A 196 5.64 -19.65 3.12
N VAL A 197 6.52 -19.84 2.14
CA VAL A 197 6.45 -19.14 0.85
C VAL A 197 5.43 -19.84 -0.04
N ARG A 198 4.48 -19.06 -0.57
CA ARG A 198 3.49 -19.51 -1.54
C ARG A 198 3.80 -18.90 -2.90
N TYR A 199 3.67 -19.68 -3.96
CA TYR A 199 3.71 -19.15 -5.32
C TYR A 199 2.31 -18.81 -5.83
N ASP A 200 2.18 -17.64 -6.45
CA ASP A 200 0.99 -17.16 -7.11
C ASP A 200 1.08 -17.35 -8.64
N PRO A 201 0.01 -17.80 -9.32
CA PRO A 201 0.01 -17.99 -10.78
C PRO A 201 0.37 -16.75 -11.60
N HIS A 202 0.27 -15.54 -11.02
CA HIS A 202 0.72 -14.31 -11.67
C HIS A 202 2.24 -14.11 -11.68
N GLY A 203 3.03 -15.09 -11.22
CA GLY A 203 4.48 -15.00 -11.25
C GLY A 203 5.08 -14.33 -10.02
N VAL A 204 4.43 -14.46 -8.87
CA VAL A 204 4.84 -13.79 -7.63
C VAL A 204 4.92 -14.79 -6.50
N SER A 205 6.01 -14.76 -5.74
CA SER A 205 6.10 -15.45 -4.46
C SER A 205 5.60 -14.54 -3.34
N VAL A 206 4.72 -15.07 -2.50
CA VAL A 206 4.06 -14.35 -1.41
C VAL A 206 4.40 -15.04 -0.09
N PHE A 207 4.75 -14.24 0.90
CA PHE A 207 4.88 -14.67 2.27
C PHE A 207 4.59 -13.52 3.21
N TYR A 208 4.27 -13.83 4.46
CA TYR A 208 4.13 -12.86 5.52
C TYR A 208 5.42 -12.83 6.34
N ALA A 209 5.85 -11.65 6.79
CA ALA A 209 7.07 -11.49 7.55
C ALA A 209 6.86 -10.62 8.78
N ARG A 210 7.57 -10.94 9.85
CA ARG A 210 7.76 -10.06 11.00
C ARG A 210 9.24 -9.79 11.14
N LEU A 211 9.65 -8.55 10.90
CA LEU A 211 11.07 -8.19 10.84
C LEU A 211 11.72 -8.04 12.22
N SER A 212 10.94 -7.95 13.29
CA SER A 212 11.44 -7.86 14.67
C SER A 212 10.40 -8.43 15.64
N ASP A 213 10.84 -8.94 16.79
CA ASP A 213 9.94 -9.40 17.85
C ASP A 213 8.90 -8.32 18.19
N TRP A 214 7.64 -8.73 18.30
CA TRP A 214 6.48 -7.88 18.62
C TRP A 214 6.13 -6.79 17.59
N ALA A 215 6.89 -6.64 16.52
CA ALA A 215 6.55 -5.73 15.44
C ALA A 215 5.32 -6.22 14.64
N PRO A 216 4.66 -5.34 13.87
CA PRO A 216 3.61 -5.73 12.94
C PRO A 216 4.08 -6.78 11.93
N VAL A 217 3.16 -7.64 11.49
CA VAL A 217 3.38 -8.50 10.32
C VAL A 217 3.18 -7.67 9.06
N ILE A 218 3.99 -7.89 8.04
CA ILE A 218 3.83 -7.33 6.70
C ILE A 218 3.60 -8.46 5.69
N LYS A 219 2.86 -8.18 4.62
CA LYS A 219 2.83 -9.06 3.45
C LYS A 219 3.96 -8.65 2.52
N VAL A 220 4.74 -9.62 2.06
CA VAL A 220 5.84 -9.43 1.12
C VAL A 220 5.52 -10.19 -0.15
N GLU A 221 5.62 -9.52 -1.30
CA GLU A 221 5.45 -10.13 -2.60
C GLU A 221 6.69 -9.86 -3.45
N VAL A 222 7.29 -10.93 -3.98
CA VAL A 222 8.54 -10.89 -4.73
C VAL A 222 8.33 -11.51 -6.11
N PRO A 223 8.70 -10.83 -7.18
CA PRO A 223 8.71 -11.37 -8.54
C PRO A 223 9.44 -12.71 -8.69
N GLY A 224 8.82 -13.63 -9.40
CA GLY A 224 9.33 -14.96 -9.69
C GLY A 224 9.05 -16.00 -8.59
N TRP A 225 9.59 -17.20 -8.81
CA TRP A 225 9.56 -18.29 -7.83
C TRP A 225 10.80 -18.19 -6.95
N ILE A 226 10.61 -17.93 -5.66
CA ILE A 226 11.66 -17.99 -4.65
C ILE A 226 11.39 -19.12 -3.65
N ASN A 227 12.45 -19.73 -3.13
CA ASN A 227 12.36 -20.68 -2.02
C ASN A 227 12.47 -19.98 -0.66
N GLU A 228 12.35 -20.75 0.43
CA GLU A 228 12.44 -20.22 1.79
C GLU A 228 13.78 -19.53 2.08
N SER A 229 14.92 -20.08 1.64
CA SER A 229 16.23 -19.46 1.86
C SER A 229 16.37 -18.12 1.13
N GLU A 230 15.78 -18.01 -0.06
CA GLU A 230 15.71 -16.75 -0.80
C GLU A 230 14.78 -15.74 -0.13
N ALA A 231 13.63 -16.17 0.41
CA ALA A 231 12.74 -15.31 1.20
C ALA A 231 13.41 -14.79 2.47
N LEU A 232 14.18 -15.63 3.18
CA LEU A 232 14.99 -15.19 4.32
C LEU A 232 16.01 -14.12 3.89
N ASN A 233 16.65 -14.27 2.72
CA ASN A 233 17.54 -13.24 2.20
C ASN A 233 16.81 -11.92 1.90
N VAL A 234 15.58 -11.96 1.38
CA VAL A 234 14.74 -10.77 1.21
C VAL A 234 14.48 -10.10 2.56
N VAL A 235 14.08 -10.87 3.57
CA VAL A 235 13.82 -10.35 4.92
C VAL A 235 15.06 -9.74 5.57
N ARG A 236 16.25 -10.30 5.37
CA ARG A 236 17.53 -9.69 5.82
C ARG A 236 17.81 -8.34 5.18
N LYS A 237 17.48 -8.19 3.88
CA LYS A 237 17.60 -6.90 3.18
C LYS A 237 16.60 -5.89 3.73
N LEU A 238 15.34 -6.29 3.93
CA LEU A 238 14.32 -5.40 4.49
C LEU A 238 14.68 -4.98 5.92
N TYR A 239 15.14 -5.92 6.74
CA TYR A 239 15.54 -5.67 8.12
C TYR A 239 16.66 -4.63 8.24
N SER A 240 17.64 -4.63 7.33
CA SER A 240 18.80 -3.72 7.40
C SER A 240 18.44 -2.24 7.25
N VAL A 241 17.25 -1.93 6.72
CA VAL A 241 16.73 -0.57 6.59
C VAL A 241 15.45 -0.34 7.41
N SER A 242 15.08 -1.27 8.28
CA SER A 242 13.80 -1.19 9.00
C SER A 242 13.92 -0.52 10.36
N VAL A 243 12.88 0.23 10.73
CA VAL A 243 12.67 0.80 12.06
C VAL A 243 11.34 0.26 12.58
N ASN A 244 11.33 -0.30 13.80
CA ASN A 244 10.15 -0.92 14.42
C ASN A 244 9.45 -1.97 13.51
N GLY A 245 10.25 -2.70 12.74
CA GLY A 245 9.80 -3.79 11.87
C GLY A 245 9.14 -3.36 10.56
N TYR A 246 9.31 -2.10 10.13
CA TYR A 246 8.89 -1.63 8.82
C TYR A 246 10.02 -0.89 8.09
N PRO A 247 10.21 -1.09 6.77
CA PRO A 247 11.29 -0.44 6.01
C PRO A 247 11.20 1.09 6.07
N TYR A 248 12.25 1.71 6.63
CA TYR A 248 12.33 3.16 6.79
C TYR A 248 12.26 3.95 5.47
N PRO A 249 12.85 3.49 4.34
CA PRO A 249 12.67 4.16 3.05
C PRO A 249 11.21 4.34 2.66
N LEU A 250 10.34 3.35 2.93
CA LEU A 250 8.91 3.45 2.64
C LEU A 250 8.20 4.46 3.56
N LEU A 251 8.58 4.49 4.84
CA LEU A 251 8.06 5.51 5.76
C LEU A 251 8.45 6.93 5.32
N LEU A 252 9.69 7.11 4.86
CA LEU A 252 10.18 8.39 4.34
C LEU A 252 9.48 8.79 3.04
N ALA A 253 9.24 7.83 2.13
CA ALA A 253 8.52 8.08 0.88
C ALA A 253 7.12 8.61 1.19
N HIS A 254 6.37 7.87 2.01
CA HIS A 254 5.02 8.23 2.45
C HIS A 254 4.94 9.62 3.08
N GLN A 255 5.91 9.97 3.92
CA GLN A 255 5.94 11.28 4.57
C GLN A 255 6.24 12.42 3.61
N ARG A 256 7.03 12.16 2.56
CA ARG A 256 7.52 13.20 1.62
C ARG A 256 6.59 13.48 0.48
N CYS A 257 5.88 12.46 -0.02
CA CYS A 257 4.91 12.65 -1.09
C CYS A 257 3.56 13.12 -0.59
N LYS A 258 3.34 13.19 0.74
CA LYS A 258 2.05 13.52 1.32
C LYS A 258 1.59 14.90 0.85
N VAL A 259 0.42 14.93 0.22
CA VAL A 259 -0.30 16.15 -0.16
C VAL A 259 -1.48 16.30 0.80
N ASP A 260 -1.41 17.23 1.74
CA ASP A 260 -2.51 17.47 2.70
C ASP A 260 -3.39 18.67 2.31
N ASP A 261 -4.46 18.89 3.08
CA ASP A 261 -5.43 19.97 2.78
C ASP A 261 -4.78 21.36 2.87
N LYS A 262 -3.76 21.53 3.71
CA LYS A 262 -3.05 22.81 3.83
C LYS A 262 -2.16 23.07 2.61
N ASP A 263 -1.56 22.03 2.05
CA ASP A 263 -0.85 22.12 0.77
C ASP A 263 -1.81 22.55 -0.35
N MET A 264 -3.02 21.97 -0.38
CA MET A 264 -4.07 22.34 -1.34
C MET A 264 -4.51 23.80 -1.18
N GLU A 265 -4.81 24.25 0.04
CA GLU A 265 -5.17 25.65 0.31
C GLU A 265 -4.08 26.62 -0.18
N THR A 266 -2.81 26.27 0.03
CA THR A 266 -1.66 27.08 -0.41
C THR A 266 -1.57 27.11 -1.94
N ALA A 267 -1.70 25.96 -2.59
CA ALA A 267 -1.64 25.86 -4.05
C ALA A 267 -2.80 26.61 -4.72
N GLU A 268 -4.02 26.50 -4.20
CA GLU A 268 -5.18 27.24 -4.68
C GLU A 268 -5.02 28.76 -4.50
N ALA A 269 -4.47 29.20 -3.37
CA ALA A 269 -4.19 30.61 -3.14
C ALA A 269 -3.17 31.16 -4.16
N LEU A 270 -2.14 30.39 -4.51
CA LEU A 270 -1.17 30.76 -5.54
C LEU A 270 -1.79 30.87 -6.94
N LEU A 271 -2.77 30.01 -7.24
CA LEU A 271 -3.50 30.02 -8.51
C LEU A 271 -4.63 31.05 -8.56
N GLY A 272 -4.98 31.67 -7.43
CA GLY A 272 -6.11 32.59 -7.33
C GLY A 272 -7.48 31.90 -7.32
N LEU A 273 -7.54 30.58 -7.10
CA LEU A 273 -8.78 29.79 -7.11
C LEU A 273 -9.67 30.04 -5.88
N GLY A 274 -9.14 30.66 -4.83
CA GLY A 274 -9.93 31.03 -3.64
C GLY A 274 -11.04 32.05 -3.90
N ALA A 275 -11.05 32.70 -5.06
CA ALA A 275 -12.11 33.63 -5.50
C ALA A 275 -13.20 32.95 -6.36
N GLU A 276 -13.03 31.68 -6.71
CA GLU A 276 -13.98 30.96 -7.56
C GLU A 276 -15.26 30.55 -6.81
N PRO A 277 -16.44 30.63 -7.46
CA PRO A 277 -17.67 30.13 -6.88
C PRO A 277 -17.57 28.64 -6.53
N GLY A 278 -17.96 28.27 -5.30
CA GLY A 278 -17.98 26.87 -4.85
C GLY A 278 -16.69 26.38 -4.19
N ALA A 279 -15.69 27.26 -3.99
CA ALA A 279 -14.42 26.96 -3.33
C ALA A 279 -14.53 26.48 -1.86
N ARG A 280 -15.74 26.41 -1.31
CA ARG A 280 -16.08 25.71 -0.06
C ARG A 280 -17.50 25.18 -0.18
N GLU A 281 -17.70 23.87 -0.07
CA GLU A 281 -18.97 23.39 0.48
C GLU A 281 -19.08 23.97 1.89
N VAL A 282 -19.98 24.93 2.02
CA VAL A 282 -20.55 25.34 3.31
C VAL A 282 -21.00 24.05 3.99
N LEU A 283 -20.37 23.69 5.11
CA LEU A 283 -20.95 22.78 6.09
C LEU A 283 -22.30 23.41 6.48
N TRP A 284 -23.38 22.94 5.86
CA TRP A 284 -24.72 23.22 6.33
C TRP A 284 -24.88 22.48 7.66
N GLU A 285 -25.41 23.21 8.64
CA GLU A 285 -25.61 22.85 10.06
C GLU A 285 -26.14 21.43 10.33
#